data_AF-A0A932ZBW9-F1
#
_entry.id   AF-A0A932ZBW9-F1
#
_cell.length_a   1.000
_cell.length_b   1.000
_cell.length_c   1.000
_cell.angle_alpha   90.00
_cell.angle_beta   90.00
_cell.angle_gamma   90.00
#
_symmetry.space_group_name_H-M   'P 1'
#
loop_
_entity.id
_entity.type
_entity.pdbx_description
1 polymer ?
#
loop_
_entity_poly.entity_id
_entity_poly.type
_entity_poly.pdbx_seq_one_letter_code
_entity_poly.pdbx_strand_id
1 'polypeptide(L)'
;LGRSTVGISGLSMEEAARYVTSHLGEPPPPSYDTEMSAAEALKRACDDLKAFYHEATVAQPGNPAGDEIQKWFWQQTTAGRLLLDLQEVCRKSADQGMQMLGRSLLVPRAVVHGFKPHLK
;
A
#
# COMPACT_ATOMS: atom_id res chain seq x y z
N LEU A 1 -15.94 19.68 2.40
CA LEU A 1 -16.46 18.30 2.29
C LEU A 1 -16.46 17.92 0.81
N GLY A 2 -15.37 17.49 0.19
CA GLY A 2 -14.21 16.75 0.70
C GLY A 2 -14.29 15.34 0.11
N ARG A 3 -13.94 15.17 -1.17
CA ARG A 3 -13.91 13.85 -1.82
C ARG A 3 -12.92 12.98 -1.05
N SER A 4 -13.38 11.90 -0.44
CA SER A 4 -12.48 10.87 0.08
C SER A 4 -11.80 10.20 -1.11
N THR A 5 -10.53 9.91 -0.94
CA THR A 5 -9.71 9.15 -1.87
C THR A 5 -9.71 7.65 -1.56
N VAL A 6 -10.37 7.26 -0.45
CA VAL A 6 -10.62 5.87 -0.07
C VAL A 6 -11.82 5.30 -0.84
N GLY A 7 -11.73 4.03 -1.21
CA GLY A 7 -12.81 3.23 -1.77
C GLY A 7 -12.64 2.90 -3.25
N ILE A 8 -11.47 3.13 -3.85
CA ILE A 8 -11.24 2.81 -5.27
C ILE A 8 -11.26 1.30 -5.53
N SER A 9 -10.95 0.49 -4.51
CA SER A 9 -11.05 -0.97 -4.59
C SER A 9 -12.49 -1.48 -4.50
N GLY A 10 -13.41 -0.70 -3.91
CA GLY A 10 -14.75 -1.16 -3.54
C GLY A 10 -14.79 -2.08 -2.31
N LEU A 11 -13.63 -2.41 -1.71
CA LEU A 11 -13.53 -3.20 -0.49
C LEU A 11 -13.74 -2.33 0.75
N SER A 12 -14.24 -2.92 1.84
CA SER A 12 -14.07 -2.32 3.16
C SER A 12 -12.59 -2.27 3.54
N MET A 13 -12.22 -1.39 4.49
CA MET A 13 -10.81 -1.29 4.90
C MET A 13 -10.25 -2.57 5.50
N GLU A 14 -11.09 -3.37 6.16
CA GLU A 14 -10.71 -4.66 6.71
C GLU A 14 -10.48 -5.70 5.60
N GLU A 15 -11.33 -5.72 4.58
CA GLU A 15 -11.15 -6.57 3.39
C GLU A 15 -9.91 -6.16 2.59
N ALA A 16 -9.69 -4.87 2.39
CA ALA A 16 -8.48 -4.37 1.74
C ALA A 16 -7.21 -4.78 2.52
N ALA A 17 -7.19 -4.61 3.84
CA ALA A 17 -6.07 -5.03 4.67
C ALA A 17 -5.82 -6.55 4.60
N ARG A 18 -6.87 -7.37 4.66
CA ARG A 18 -6.77 -8.83 4.52
C ARG A 18 -6.26 -9.23 3.14
N TYR A 19 -6.80 -8.63 2.08
CA TYR A 19 -6.42 -8.90 0.69
C TYR A 19 -4.97 -8.52 0.41
N VAL A 20 -4.51 -7.37 0.91
CA VAL A 20 -3.11 -6.95 0.76
C VAL A 20 -2.18 -7.88 1.54
N THR A 21 -2.55 -8.26 2.76
CA THR A 21 -1.72 -9.15 3.60
C THR A 21 -1.61 -10.56 3.03
N SER A 22 -2.67 -11.10 2.41
CA SER A 22 -2.63 -12.45 1.83
C SER A 22 -1.66 -12.60 0.65
N HIS A 23 -1.28 -11.50 0.00
CA HIS A 23 -0.23 -11.51 -1.04
C HIS A 23 1.18 -11.77 -0.50
N LEU A 24 1.39 -11.74 0.81
CA LEU A 24 2.65 -12.15 1.41
C LEU A 24 2.81 -13.69 1.45
N GLY A 25 1.72 -14.44 1.25
CA GLY A 25 1.73 -15.90 1.20
C GLY A 25 1.84 -16.47 -0.21
N GLU A 26 2.11 -17.77 -0.30
CA GLU A 26 2.12 -18.55 -1.54
C GLU A 26 1.06 -19.68 -1.48
N PRO A 27 0.22 -19.87 -2.53
CA PRO A 27 0.11 -19.03 -3.72
C PRO A 27 -0.56 -17.67 -3.41
N PRO A 28 -0.28 -16.61 -4.18
CA PRO A 28 -0.96 -15.32 -4.02
C PRO A 28 -2.47 -15.47 -4.32
N PRO A 29 -3.33 -14.66 -3.70
CA PRO A 29 -4.75 -14.71 -3.98
C PRO A 29 -5.04 -14.25 -5.43
N PRO A 30 -6.16 -14.70 -6.03
CA PRO A 30 -6.64 -14.12 -7.28
C PRO A 30 -7.13 -12.68 -7.05
N SER A 31 -7.41 -11.96 -8.14
CA SER A 31 -8.13 -10.69 -8.09
C SER A 31 -9.48 -10.85 -7.37
N TYR A 32 -9.87 -9.86 -6.57
CA TYR A 32 -11.23 -9.79 -5.98
C TYR A 32 -12.31 -9.41 -7.00
N ASP A 33 -11.91 -8.95 -8.19
CA ASP A 33 -12.76 -8.60 -9.33
C ASP A 33 -12.27 -9.38 -10.55
N THR A 34 -13.12 -10.23 -11.13
CA THR A 34 -12.74 -11.14 -12.24
C THR A 34 -12.42 -10.39 -13.53
N GLU A 35 -12.90 -9.15 -13.67
CA GLU A 35 -12.64 -8.30 -14.82
C GLU A 35 -11.33 -7.50 -14.66
N MET A 36 -10.65 -7.65 -13.51
CA MET A 36 -9.44 -6.92 -13.15
C MET A 36 -8.23 -7.83 -13.02
N SER A 37 -7.07 -7.36 -13.49
CA SER A 37 -5.82 -8.07 -13.24
C SER A 37 -5.48 -8.12 -11.75
N ALA A 38 -4.83 -9.19 -11.29
CA ALA A 38 -4.38 -9.31 -9.89
C ALA A 38 -3.49 -8.13 -9.45
N ALA A 39 -2.61 -7.66 -10.35
CA ALA A 39 -1.75 -6.50 -10.08
C ALA A 39 -2.56 -5.20 -9.90
N GLU A 40 -3.58 -4.96 -10.72
CA GLU A 40 -4.43 -3.79 -10.58
C GLU A 40 -5.28 -3.86 -9.30
N ALA A 41 -5.85 -5.03 -8.99
CA ALA A 41 -6.61 -5.25 -7.76
C ALA A 41 -5.76 -5.00 -6.52
N LEU A 42 -4.53 -5.55 -6.50
CA LEU A 42 -3.59 -5.30 -5.41
C LEU A 42 -3.24 -3.81 -5.28
N LYS A 43 -2.99 -3.13 -6.41
CA LYS A 43 -2.68 -1.70 -6.41
C LYS A 43 -3.82 -0.88 -5.79
N ARG A 44 -5.07 -1.14 -6.20
CA ARG A 44 -6.25 -0.41 -5.70
C ARG A 44 -6.43 -0.59 -4.19
N ALA A 45 -6.33 -1.82 -3.69
CA ALA A 45 -6.41 -2.09 -2.25
C ALA A 45 -5.27 -1.41 -1.47
N CYS A 46 -4.04 -1.38 -2.02
CA CYS A 46 -2.92 -0.65 -1.42
C CYS A 46 -3.14 0.87 -1.41
N ASP A 47 -3.72 1.43 -2.47
CA ASP A 47 -4.04 2.86 -2.58
C ASP A 47 -5.11 3.27 -1.55
N ASP A 48 -6.11 2.42 -1.31
CA ASP A 48 -7.10 2.65 -0.25
C ASP A 48 -6.47 2.65 1.15
N LEU A 49 -5.55 1.71 1.43
CA LEU A 49 -4.81 1.71 2.70
C LEU A 49 -3.98 2.99 2.88
N LYS A 50 -3.26 3.42 1.83
CA LYS A 50 -2.50 4.68 1.87
C LYS A 50 -3.42 5.87 2.13
N ALA A 51 -4.50 5.98 1.36
CA ALA A 51 -5.48 7.06 1.48
C ALA A 51 -6.09 7.12 2.89
N PHE A 52 -6.47 5.98 3.46
CA PHE A 52 -7.04 5.89 4.81
C PHE A 52 -6.10 6.47 5.87
N TYR A 53 -4.82 6.10 5.84
CA TYR A 53 -3.84 6.63 6.79
C TYR A 53 -3.55 8.12 6.59
N HIS A 54 -3.50 8.59 5.33
CA HIS A 54 -3.31 10.00 5.02
C HIS A 54 -4.50 10.86 5.50
N GLU A 55 -5.72 10.43 5.23
CA GLU A 55 -6.94 11.11 5.69
C GLU A 55 -7.03 11.15 7.22
N ALA A 56 -6.70 10.04 7.89
CA ALA A 56 -6.66 9.98 9.35
C ALA A 56 -5.64 10.95 9.96
N THR A 57 -4.49 11.17 9.30
CA THR A 57 -3.45 12.09 9.79
C THR A 57 -3.86 13.55 9.64
N VAL A 58 -4.47 13.90 8.50
CA VAL A 58 -4.96 15.26 8.23
C VAL A 58 -6.14 15.62 9.15
N ALA A 59 -6.91 14.62 9.60
CA ALA A 59 -8.00 14.83 10.56
C ALA A 59 -7.51 15.16 11.99
N GLN A 60 -6.25 14.90 12.32
CA GLN A 60 -5.71 15.19 13.65
C GLN A 60 -5.32 16.68 13.79
N PRO A 61 -5.51 17.28 14.99
CA PRO A 61 -5.00 18.61 15.28
C PRO A 61 -3.47 18.67 15.11
N GLY A 62 -2.95 19.73 14.47
CA GLY A 62 -1.50 19.94 14.34
C GLY A 62 -1.02 20.32 12.95
N ASN A 63 -1.84 20.08 11.91
CA ASN A 63 -1.55 20.41 10.51
C ASN A 63 -0.10 20.04 10.07
N PRO A 64 0.30 18.75 10.22
CA PRO A 64 1.64 18.31 9.87
C PRO A 64 1.93 18.56 8.39
N ALA A 65 3.20 18.87 8.07
CA ALA A 65 3.62 19.04 6.69
C ALA A 65 3.56 17.72 5.91
N GLY A 66 3.37 17.78 4.59
CA GLY A 66 3.14 16.58 3.78
C GLY A 66 4.29 15.56 3.84
N ASP A 67 5.52 16.01 3.95
CA ASP A 67 6.71 15.18 4.13
C ASP A 67 6.75 14.49 5.51
N GLU A 68 6.29 15.17 6.57
CA GLU A 68 6.14 14.58 7.90
C GLU A 68 5.12 13.43 7.89
N ILE A 69 3.99 13.61 7.20
CA ILE A 69 2.96 12.57 7.04
C ILE A 69 3.54 11.36 6.30
N GLN A 70 4.28 11.59 5.21
CA GLN A 70 4.94 10.50 4.48
C GLN A 70 5.96 9.78 5.35
N LYS A 71 6.82 10.52 6.06
CA LYS A 71 7.82 9.94 6.96
C LYS A 71 7.16 9.09 8.04
N TRP A 72 6.12 9.60 8.70
CA TRP A 72 5.36 8.86 9.69
C TRP A 72 4.75 7.58 9.09
N PHE A 73 4.05 7.68 7.96
CA PHE A 73 3.42 6.53 7.31
C PHE A 73 4.43 5.40 7.04
N TRP A 74 5.53 5.72 6.36
CA TRP A 74 6.50 4.71 5.94
C TRP A 74 7.39 4.17 7.07
N GLN A 75 7.62 4.93 8.14
CA GLN A 75 8.57 4.55 9.20
C GLN A 75 7.90 4.08 10.50
N GLN A 76 6.63 4.44 10.73
CA GLN A 76 6.00 4.27 12.03
C GLN A 76 4.70 3.48 11.99
N THR A 77 4.20 3.13 10.80
CA THR A 77 2.94 2.38 10.68
C THR A 77 3.15 0.94 10.22
N THR A 78 2.31 0.04 10.73
CA THR A 78 2.27 -1.36 10.26
C THR A 78 1.90 -1.43 8.78
N ALA A 79 1.04 -0.54 8.28
CA ALA A 79 0.69 -0.47 6.86
C ALA A 79 1.90 -0.09 5.98
N GLY A 80 2.69 0.89 6.40
CA GLY A 80 3.93 1.26 5.71
C GLY A 80 4.90 0.08 5.64
N ARG A 81 5.07 -0.65 6.75
CA ARG A 81 5.90 -1.87 6.76
C ARG A 81 5.37 -2.96 5.84
N LEU A 82 4.06 -3.24 5.88
CA LEU A 82 3.40 -4.20 5.01
C LEU A 82 3.65 -3.90 3.53
N LEU A 83 3.52 -2.63 3.11
CA LEU A 83 3.75 -2.25 1.70
C LEU A 83 5.21 -2.39 1.27
N LEU A 84 6.17 -2.21 2.19
CA LEU A 84 7.59 -2.47 1.92
C LEU A 84 7.86 -3.97 1.75
N ASP A 85 7.30 -4.81 2.61
CA ASP A 85 7.46 -6.27 2.51
C ASP A 85 6.79 -6.78 1.21
N LEU A 86 5.61 -6.26 0.88
CA LEU A 86 4.88 -6.56 -0.36
C LEU A 86 5.65 -6.12 -1.61
N GLN A 87 6.37 -5.00 -1.55
CA GLN A 87 7.20 -4.53 -2.66
C GLN A 87 8.19 -5.61 -3.11
N GLU A 88 8.85 -6.26 -2.16
CA GLU A 88 9.84 -7.28 -2.45
C GLU A 88 9.22 -8.57 -2.99
N VAL A 89 8.04 -8.95 -2.49
CA VAL A 89 7.25 -10.07 -3.04
C VAL A 89 6.86 -9.80 -4.49
N CYS A 90 6.26 -8.64 -4.76
CA CYS A 90 5.86 -8.23 -6.10
C CYS A 90 7.03 -8.19 -7.07
N ARG A 91 8.20 -7.68 -6.65
CA ARG A 91 9.41 -7.59 -7.48
C ARG A 91 9.95 -8.96 -7.92
N LYS A 92 9.71 -10.00 -7.12
CA LYS A 92 10.13 -11.40 -7.38
C LYS A 92 9.09 -12.22 -8.15
N SER A 93 7.87 -11.71 -8.31
CA SER A 93 6.79 -12.42 -9.00
C SER A 93 7.17 -12.77 -10.44
N ALA A 94 6.70 -13.91 -10.95
CA ALA A 94 6.82 -14.25 -12.37
C ALA A 94 5.83 -13.43 -13.24
N ASP A 95 4.76 -12.89 -12.64
CA ASP A 95 3.79 -12.03 -13.33
C ASP A 95 4.38 -10.63 -13.60
N GLN A 96 4.33 -10.19 -14.85
CA GLN A 96 4.92 -8.91 -15.26
C GLN A 96 4.21 -7.70 -14.64
N GLY A 97 2.89 -7.78 -14.44
CA GLY A 97 2.11 -6.73 -13.79
C GLY A 97 2.53 -6.55 -12.33
N MET A 98 2.71 -7.67 -11.61
CA MET A 98 3.19 -7.68 -10.23
C MET A 98 4.63 -7.16 -10.14
N GLN A 99 5.53 -7.54 -11.05
CA GLN A 99 6.88 -6.97 -11.08
C GLN A 99 6.88 -5.46 -11.25
N MET A 100 6.05 -4.94 -12.16
CA MET A 100 5.91 -3.50 -12.39
C MET A 100 5.34 -2.79 -11.15
N LEU A 101 4.36 -3.40 -10.50
CA LEU A 101 3.78 -2.89 -9.26
C LEU A 101 4.85 -2.73 -8.16
N GLY A 102 5.67 -3.76 -7.93
CA GLY A 102 6.78 -3.73 -6.97
C GLY A 102 7.90 -2.75 -7.33
N ARG A 103 8.19 -2.55 -8.62
CA ARG A 103 9.27 -1.66 -9.06
C ARG A 103 8.93 -0.17 -8.93
N SER A 104 7.68 0.22 -9.11
CA SER A 104 7.35 1.65 -9.27
C SER A 104 6.04 2.16 -8.69
N LEU A 105 5.11 1.29 -8.27
CA LEU A 105 3.73 1.72 -7.98
C LEU A 105 3.30 1.52 -6.52
N LEU A 106 3.95 0.61 -5.76
CA LEU A 106 3.63 0.42 -4.35
C LEU A 106 4.30 1.43 -3.43
N VAL A 107 5.61 1.62 -3.61
CA VAL A 107 6.48 2.39 -2.71
C VAL A 107 7.16 3.52 -3.50
N PRO A 108 7.05 4.80 -3.07
CA PRO A 108 7.74 5.91 -3.72
C PRO A 108 9.26 5.71 -3.76
N ARG A 109 9.91 6.09 -4.87
CA ARG A 109 11.38 5.96 -5.03
C ARG A 109 12.19 6.61 -3.91
N ALA A 110 11.73 7.76 -3.42
CA ALA A 110 12.36 8.49 -2.30
C ALA A 110 12.42 7.64 -1.02
N VAL A 111 11.42 6.77 -0.80
CA VAL A 111 11.38 5.84 0.34
C VAL A 111 12.36 4.69 0.10
N VAL A 112 12.34 4.09 -1.10
CA VAL A 112 13.22 2.96 -1.46
C VAL A 112 14.72 3.31 -1.28
N HIS A 113 15.14 4.50 -1.71
CA HIS A 113 16.55 4.92 -1.65
C HIS A 113 16.96 5.57 -0.31
N GLY A 114 16.00 5.95 0.54
CA GLY A 114 16.26 6.60 1.83
C GLY A 114 16.09 5.71 3.05
N PHE A 115 15.62 4.47 2.89
CA PHE A 115 15.22 3.61 4.00
C PHE A 115 16.36 2.76 4.56
N LYS A 116 16.60 2.85 5.88
CA LYS A 116 17.31 1.84 6.67
C LYS A 116 16.28 1.17 7.60
N PRO A 117 15.93 -0.12 7.39
CA PRO A 117 15.05 -0.81 8.32
C PRO A 117 15.75 -0.89 9.68
N HIS A 118 15.19 -0.22 10.70
CA HIS A 118 15.51 -0.58 12.08
C HIS A 118 14.78 -1.89 12.39
N LEU A 119 15.49 -3.00 12.23
CA LEU A 119 15.11 -4.25 12.90
C LEU A 119 15.40 -4.07 14.40
N LYS A 120 14.37 -4.23 15.21
CA LYS A 120 14.51 -4.72 16.58
C LYS A 120 14.15 -6.20 16.59
#